data_AF-A0A940JIU1-F1
#
_entry.id   AF-A0A940JIU1-F1
#
_cell.length_a   1.000
_cell.length_b   1.000
_cell.length_c   1.000
_cell.angle_alpha   90.00
_cell.angle_beta   90.00
_cell.angle_gamma   90.00
#
_symmetry.space_group_name_H-M   'P 1'
#
loop_
_entity.id
_entity.type
_entity.pdbx_description
1 polymer ?
#
loop_
_entity_poly.entity_id
_entity_poly.type
_entity_poly.pdbx_seq_one_letter_code
_entity_poly.pdbx_strand_id
1 'polypeptide(L)'
;MSHLLFYILLLISLPVFSQKKWDGGAGTNLWNDPLNWNDNIVPSSSDNIILDNSAVSGNYSVILPVTAVTVKSILIDPSASVQIDLTLPKQNTVVPALTITGPGYGLTINKGGIFRNSSGASSGTPLVVSDSIKINNEGKFIINTPRAHASNIDRISAAPGTEKGIVEFDIPDASTTISLSGRTYGSLVLKSTAWGKTLNYTAAGTSKVIIRSDLEIGDSVNFNLNFSDSILIKGNLAQGYS
;
A
#
# COMPACT_ATOMS: atom_id res chain seq x y z
N MET A 1 -41.68 33.31 33.39
CA MET A 1 -41.47 32.86 32.00
C MET A 1 -40.12 33.37 31.52
N SER A 2 -39.05 32.91 32.16
CA SER A 2 -37.69 33.38 31.90
C SER A 2 -36.76 32.19 31.68
N HIS A 3 -35.79 32.42 30.80
CA HIS A 3 -34.50 31.74 30.67
C HIS A 3 -34.43 30.32 30.08
N LEU A 4 -35.53 29.63 29.76
CA LEU A 4 -35.44 28.24 29.27
C LEU A 4 -35.25 28.08 27.75
N LEU A 5 -35.08 29.16 26.98
CA LEU A 5 -34.99 29.11 25.50
C LEU A 5 -33.64 29.58 24.92
N PHE A 6 -32.60 29.72 25.74
CA PHE A 6 -31.31 30.27 25.31
C PHE A 6 -30.10 29.32 25.43
N TYR A 7 -30.31 28.01 25.63
CA TYR A 7 -29.23 27.07 25.95
C TYR A 7 -29.05 25.87 25.01
N ILE A 8 -29.61 25.89 23.80
CA ILE A 8 -29.40 24.78 22.86
C ILE A 8 -29.12 25.31 21.45
N LEU A 9 -28.09 26.15 21.34
CA LEU A 9 -27.31 26.27 20.11
C LEU A 9 -25.91 25.72 20.37
N LEU A 10 -25.85 24.46 20.82
CA LEU A 10 -24.61 23.70 20.77
C LEU A 10 -24.34 23.50 19.27
N LEU A 11 -23.50 24.36 18.69
CA LEU A 11 -22.90 24.15 17.38
C LEU A 11 -22.16 22.81 17.46
N ILE A 12 -22.86 21.74 17.05
CA ILE A 12 -22.22 20.47 16.78
C ILE A 12 -21.37 20.72 15.55
N SER A 13 -20.11 21.12 15.75
CA SER A 13 -19.09 20.98 14.71
C SER A 13 -18.88 19.49 14.54
N LEU A 14 -19.71 18.86 13.72
CA LEU A 14 -19.37 17.53 13.21
C LEU A 14 -18.02 17.70 12.52
N PRO A 15 -16.96 16.97 12.93
CA PRO A 15 -15.78 16.90 12.09
C PRO A 15 -16.24 16.28 10.78
N VAL A 16 -16.42 17.12 9.76
CA VAL A 16 -16.57 16.66 8.39
C VAL A 16 -15.23 15.99 8.11
N PHE A 17 -15.24 14.67 7.95
CA PHE A 17 -14.05 13.98 7.49
C PHE A 17 -13.68 14.60 6.14
N SER A 18 -12.59 15.37 6.11
CA SER A 18 -12.21 16.06 4.89
C SER A 18 -11.62 15.04 3.94
N GLN A 19 -12.26 14.92 2.78
CA GLN A 19 -11.70 14.19 1.67
C GLN A 19 -10.67 15.09 1.00
N LYS A 20 -9.43 14.63 0.94
CA LYS A 20 -8.33 15.30 0.26
C LYS A 20 -8.10 14.63 -1.08
N LYS A 21 -8.19 15.39 -2.16
CA LYS A 21 -7.95 14.90 -3.51
C LYS A 21 -6.69 15.52 -4.08
N TRP A 22 -5.89 14.68 -4.71
CA TRP A 22 -4.76 15.13 -5.50
C TRP A 22 -5.24 15.84 -6.76
N ASP A 23 -4.78 17.07 -6.98
CA ASP A 23 -5.10 17.86 -8.16
C ASP A 23 -3.88 18.26 -9.01
N GLY A 24 -2.68 18.08 -8.48
CA GLY A 24 -1.43 18.37 -9.18
C GLY A 24 -1.22 19.86 -9.51
N GLY A 25 -1.92 20.78 -8.83
CA GLY A 25 -1.91 22.22 -9.13
C GLY A 25 -0.53 22.88 -9.02
N ALA A 26 0.43 22.29 -8.30
CA ALA A 26 1.80 22.78 -8.20
C ALA A 26 2.68 22.40 -9.40
N GLY A 27 2.24 21.46 -10.24
CA GLY A 27 3.06 20.87 -11.30
C GLY A 27 4.20 19.98 -10.77
N THR A 28 4.16 19.60 -9.50
CA THR A 28 5.10 18.68 -8.86
C THR A 28 4.39 17.37 -8.49
N ASN A 29 5.15 16.32 -8.14
CA ASN A 29 4.61 15.06 -7.64
C ASN A 29 4.76 14.92 -6.10
N LEU A 30 4.98 16.03 -5.40
CA LEU A 30 5.36 16.03 -3.99
C LEU A 30 4.12 16.12 -3.09
N TRP A 31 3.92 15.12 -2.24
CA TRP A 31 2.81 15.06 -1.29
C TRP A 31 2.75 16.28 -0.37
N ASN A 32 3.90 16.81 0.04
CA ASN A 32 4.00 17.93 0.98
C ASN A 32 3.93 19.31 0.32
N ASP A 33 3.66 19.39 -0.98
CA ASP A 33 3.35 20.64 -1.66
C ASP A 33 1.84 20.90 -1.51
N PRO A 34 1.43 21.95 -0.75
CA PRO A 34 0.02 22.20 -0.50
C PRO A 34 -0.76 22.43 -1.80
N LEU A 35 -0.15 23.00 -2.84
CA LEU A 35 -0.81 23.34 -4.10
C LEU A 35 -1.17 22.12 -4.98
N ASN A 36 -0.77 20.91 -4.58
CA ASN A 36 -1.18 19.66 -5.24
C ASN A 36 -2.46 19.05 -4.65
N TRP A 37 -3.08 19.71 -3.68
CA TRP A 37 -4.31 19.27 -3.04
C TRP A 37 -5.45 20.23 -3.35
N ASN A 38 -6.65 19.69 -3.55
CA ASN A 38 -7.85 20.42 -3.98
C ASN A 38 -8.28 21.62 -3.12
N ASP A 39 -7.78 21.75 -1.89
CA ASP A 39 -8.02 22.89 -1.01
C ASP A 39 -6.73 23.65 -0.64
N ASN A 40 -5.64 23.38 -1.36
CA ASN A 40 -4.30 23.94 -1.18
C ASN A 40 -3.71 23.68 0.22
N ILE A 41 -4.06 22.56 0.87
CA ILE A 41 -3.60 22.21 2.21
C ILE A 41 -3.17 20.74 2.25
N VAL A 42 -1.95 20.50 2.72
CA VAL A 42 -1.39 19.14 2.91
C VAL A 42 -2.28 18.33 3.86
N PRO A 43 -2.58 17.05 3.56
CA PRO A 43 -3.40 16.23 4.42
C PRO A 43 -2.85 16.00 5.82
N SER A 44 -3.78 15.85 6.76
CA SER A 44 -3.57 15.61 8.18
C SER A 44 -4.09 14.22 8.60
N SER A 45 -3.92 13.89 9.89
CA SER A 45 -4.30 12.60 10.45
C SER A 45 -5.81 12.29 10.40
N SER A 46 -6.66 13.30 10.26
CA SER A 46 -8.12 13.11 10.14
C SER A 46 -8.61 12.85 8.72
N ASP A 47 -7.76 13.03 7.71
CA ASP A 47 -8.18 13.14 6.32
C ASP A 47 -8.22 11.79 5.61
N ASN A 48 -9.23 11.63 4.74
CA ASN A 48 -9.30 10.52 3.80
C ASN A 48 -8.71 10.96 2.48
N ILE A 49 -7.70 10.25 2.00
CA ILE A 49 -6.98 10.60 0.78
C ILE A 49 -7.59 9.84 -0.39
N ILE A 50 -7.86 10.56 -1.47
CA ILE A 50 -8.26 9.96 -2.74
C ILE A 50 -7.28 10.40 -3.82
N LEU A 51 -6.63 9.41 -4.42
CA LEU A 51 -5.84 9.58 -5.64
C LEU A 51 -6.66 8.99 -6.78
N ASP A 52 -7.35 9.85 -7.53
CA ASP A 52 -8.16 9.50 -8.69
C ASP A 52 -7.81 10.39 -9.90
N ASN A 53 -8.54 10.25 -11.00
CA ASN A 53 -8.35 11.08 -12.20
C ASN A 53 -9.40 12.19 -12.36
N SER A 54 -10.05 12.62 -11.27
CA SER A 54 -11.07 13.68 -11.33
C SER A 54 -10.49 15.06 -11.63
N ALA A 55 -9.23 15.30 -11.24
CA ALA A 55 -8.51 16.55 -11.49
C ALA A 55 -7.28 16.36 -12.41
N VAL A 56 -6.57 15.23 -12.28
CA VAL A 56 -5.39 14.92 -13.11
C VAL A 56 -5.75 13.86 -14.16
N SER A 57 -5.72 14.24 -15.44
CA SER A 57 -5.95 13.29 -16.54
C SER A 57 -4.73 12.41 -16.78
N GLY A 58 -4.94 11.11 -17.03
CA GLY A 58 -3.86 10.18 -17.39
C GLY A 58 -3.00 9.75 -16.21
N ASN A 59 -1.85 9.12 -16.51
CA ASN A 59 -0.98 8.54 -15.50
C ASN A 59 -0.33 9.64 -14.65
N TYR A 60 -0.22 9.42 -13.33
CA TYR A 60 0.57 10.27 -12.47
C TYR A 60 1.16 9.51 -11.29
N SER A 61 2.09 10.16 -10.60
CA SER A 61 2.75 9.64 -9.41
C SER A 61 2.64 10.63 -8.26
N VAL A 62 2.62 10.14 -7.03
CA VAL A 62 2.70 10.93 -5.81
C VAL A 62 3.83 10.38 -4.93
N ILE A 63 4.73 11.25 -4.47
CA ILE A 63 5.86 10.90 -3.62
C ILE A 63 5.62 11.45 -2.21
N LEU A 64 5.57 10.55 -1.23
CA LEU A 64 5.50 10.91 0.19
C LEU A 64 6.77 11.66 0.61
N PRO A 65 6.70 12.57 1.59
CA PRO A 65 7.87 13.33 2.04
C PRO A 65 8.87 12.43 2.78
N VAL A 66 10.02 13.00 3.13
CA VAL A 66 11.03 12.36 3.99
C VAL A 66 10.76 12.55 5.49
N THR A 67 9.53 12.93 5.84
CA THR A 67 9.02 13.08 7.21
C THR A 67 7.91 12.06 7.47
N ALA A 68 7.51 11.89 8.73
CA ALA A 68 6.36 11.06 9.06
C ALA A 68 5.06 11.67 8.52
N VAL A 69 4.22 10.84 7.90
CA VAL A 69 2.87 11.17 7.46
C VAL A 69 1.89 10.30 8.23
N THR A 70 0.84 10.93 8.77
CA THR A 70 -0.30 10.24 9.36
C THR A 70 -1.57 10.70 8.67
N VAL A 71 -2.40 9.76 8.23
CA VAL A 71 -3.70 10.01 7.61
C VAL A 71 -4.74 9.03 8.13
N LYS A 72 -6.01 9.29 7.83
CA LYS A 72 -7.09 8.37 8.20
C LYS A 72 -7.16 7.19 7.22
N SER A 73 -7.24 7.45 5.93
CA SER A 73 -7.29 6.39 4.90
C SER A 73 -6.66 6.85 3.59
N ILE A 74 -6.30 5.91 2.74
CA ILE A 74 -5.83 6.17 1.37
C ILE A 74 -6.59 5.25 0.41
N LEU A 75 -7.22 5.85 -0.58
CA LEU A 75 -7.80 5.20 -1.74
C LEU A 75 -7.00 5.59 -2.98
N ILE A 76 -6.45 4.59 -3.68
CA ILE A 76 -5.85 4.76 -5.00
C ILE A 76 -6.83 4.18 -6.02
N ASP A 77 -7.48 5.06 -6.78
CA ASP A 77 -8.59 4.73 -7.68
C ASP A 77 -8.43 5.32 -9.09
N PRO A 78 -7.50 4.76 -9.88
CA PRO A 78 -7.33 5.20 -11.26
C PRO A 78 -8.56 4.93 -12.11
N SER A 79 -8.79 5.80 -13.08
CA SER A 79 -9.70 5.53 -14.18
C SER A 79 -9.21 4.38 -15.05
N ALA A 80 -10.11 3.82 -15.86
CA ALA A 80 -9.78 2.69 -16.73
C ALA A 80 -8.56 2.98 -17.62
N SER A 81 -7.65 2.01 -17.69
CA SER A 81 -6.41 2.07 -18.49
C SER A 81 -5.38 3.12 -18.05
N VAL A 82 -5.54 3.70 -16.86
CA VAL A 82 -4.60 4.64 -16.25
C VAL A 82 -3.93 4.01 -15.03
N GLN A 83 -2.72 4.46 -14.72
CA GLN A 83 -1.95 4.07 -13.57
C GLN A 83 -1.69 5.25 -12.64
N ILE A 84 -1.85 5.02 -11.32
CA ILE A 84 -1.48 5.97 -10.28
C ILE A 84 -0.51 5.27 -9.33
N ASP A 85 0.70 5.81 -9.15
CA ASP A 85 1.71 5.28 -8.23
C ASP A 85 1.86 6.22 -7.01
N LEU A 86 1.57 5.71 -5.81
CA LEU A 86 1.91 6.33 -4.54
C LEU A 86 3.17 5.67 -3.98
N THR A 87 4.25 6.42 -3.90
CA THR A 87 5.55 5.94 -3.44
C THR A 87 5.91 6.50 -2.06
N LEU A 88 6.21 5.61 -1.11
CA LEU A 88 7.00 5.92 0.08
C LEU A 88 8.48 5.82 -0.29
N PRO A 89 9.21 6.93 -0.46
CA PRO A 89 10.53 6.90 -1.11
C PRO A 89 11.63 6.36 -0.21
N LYS A 90 12.71 5.87 -0.83
CA LYS A 90 13.95 5.41 -0.16
C LYS A 90 14.59 6.48 0.72
N GLN A 91 14.43 7.74 0.36
CA GLN A 91 14.95 8.87 1.13
C GLN A 91 14.23 9.01 2.49
N ASN A 92 13.03 8.45 2.65
CA ASN A 92 12.36 8.44 3.94
C ASN A 92 12.87 7.28 4.81
N THR A 93 13.64 7.64 5.84
CA THR A 93 14.24 6.73 6.82
C THR A 93 13.49 6.71 8.15
N VAL A 94 12.38 7.44 8.27
CA VAL A 94 11.57 7.56 9.49
C VAL A 94 10.79 6.27 9.75
N VAL A 95 10.56 5.95 11.02
CA VAL A 95 9.86 4.73 11.45
C VAL A 95 8.86 5.06 12.58
N PRO A 96 7.54 4.96 12.36
CA PRO A 96 6.88 4.74 11.07
C PRO A 96 6.96 5.99 10.17
N ALA A 97 7.16 5.78 8.87
CA ALA A 97 7.14 6.86 7.87
C ALA A 97 5.71 7.17 7.41
N LEU A 98 4.87 6.15 7.25
CA LEU A 98 3.45 6.30 6.92
C LEU A 98 2.61 5.55 7.94
N THR A 99 1.68 6.26 8.59
CA THR A 99 0.68 5.68 9.49
C THR A 99 -0.72 5.96 8.94
N ILE A 100 -1.51 4.90 8.75
CA ILE A 100 -2.90 4.97 8.29
C ILE A 100 -3.80 4.44 9.40
N THR A 101 -4.62 5.32 9.97
CA THR A 101 -5.26 5.07 11.29
C THR A 101 -6.71 4.63 11.24
N GLY A 102 -7.41 4.91 10.14
CA GLY A 102 -8.85 4.79 10.03
C GLY A 102 -9.37 3.35 9.97
N PRO A 103 -10.61 3.12 10.45
CA PRO A 103 -11.30 1.85 10.29
C PRO A 103 -11.86 1.71 8.87
N GLY A 104 -12.16 0.48 8.46
CA GLY A 104 -12.73 0.16 7.15
C GLY A 104 -11.68 0.30 6.05
N TYR A 105 -10.81 -0.71 5.91
CA TYR A 105 -9.72 -0.76 4.92
C TYR A 105 -8.92 0.55 4.83
N GLY A 106 -7.97 0.74 5.75
CA GLY A 106 -7.14 1.93 5.78
C GLY A 106 -6.43 2.23 4.45
N LEU A 107 -5.95 1.20 3.75
CA LEU A 107 -5.38 1.33 2.41
C LEU A 107 -6.19 0.50 1.42
N THR A 108 -6.76 1.16 0.41
CA THR A 108 -7.45 0.51 -0.71
C THR A 108 -6.74 0.85 -2.02
N ILE A 109 -6.42 -0.19 -2.79
CA ILE A 109 -5.73 -0.08 -4.08
C ILE A 109 -6.61 -0.74 -5.14
N ASN A 110 -7.16 0.07 -6.04
CA ASN A 110 -7.98 -0.40 -7.16
C ASN A 110 -7.12 -0.72 -8.39
N LYS A 111 -7.77 -1.23 -9.44
CA LYS A 111 -7.13 -1.58 -10.71
C LYS A 111 -6.28 -0.42 -11.24
N GLY A 112 -5.03 -0.72 -11.60
CA GLY A 112 -4.05 0.28 -12.05
C GLY A 112 -3.41 1.09 -10.93
N GLY A 113 -3.92 0.99 -9.70
CA GLY A 113 -3.35 1.65 -8.54
C GLY A 113 -2.12 0.89 -8.05
N ILE A 114 -1.09 1.63 -7.67
CA ILE A 114 0.13 1.08 -7.11
C ILE A 114 0.46 1.82 -5.82
N PHE A 115 0.65 1.08 -4.73
CA PHE A 115 1.36 1.59 -3.58
C PHE A 115 2.74 0.92 -3.51
N ARG A 116 3.80 1.72 -3.44
CA ARG A 116 5.18 1.23 -3.36
C ARG A 116 5.82 1.68 -2.06
N ASN A 117 6.20 0.71 -1.23
CA ASN A 117 6.99 0.97 -0.04
C ASN A 117 8.49 0.75 -0.32
N SER A 118 9.18 1.84 -0.63
CA SER A 118 10.63 1.85 -0.90
C SER A 118 11.46 2.39 0.27
N SER A 119 10.88 2.55 1.47
CA SER A 119 11.52 3.23 2.61
C SER A 119 12.97 2.77 2.84
N GLY A 120 13.87 3.74 3.06
CA GLY A 120 15.26 3.51 3.38
C GLY A 120 15.54 3.36 4.87
N ALA A 121 14.51 3.15 5.69
CA ALA A 121 14.68 2.88 7.12
C ALA A 121 15.68 1.72 7.33
N SER A 122 16.49 1.81 8.38
CA SER A 122 17.48 0.78 8.73
C SER A 122 16.91 -0.32 9.62
N SER A 123 15.79 -0.08 10.30
CA SER A 123 15.11 -1.06 11.16
C SER A 123 13.62 -0.72 11.29
N GLY A 124 12.85 -1.61 11.93
CA GLY A 124 11.44 -1.39 12.25
C GLY A 124 10.48 -1.46 11.06
N THR A 125 9.28 -0.92 11.25
CA THR A 125 8.14 -1.02 10.33
C THR A 125 7.81 0.37 9.77
N PRO A 126 8.22 0.70 8.53
CA PRO A 126 8.02 2.04 7.97
C PRO A 126 6.58 2.32 7.54
N LEU A 127 5.78 1.28 7.26
CA LEU A 127 4.36 1.38 6.94
C LEU A 127 3.52 0.77 8.06
N VAL A 128 2.68 1.57 8.71
CA VAL A 128 1.69 1.09 9.68
C VAL A 128 0.30 1.36 9.12
N VAL A 129 -0.49 0.30 8.95
CA VAL A 129 -1.92 0.40 8.61
C VAL A 129 -2.68 -0.19 9.80
N SER A 130 -3.59 0.55 10.42
CA SER A 130 -4.21 0.15 11.70
C SER A 130 -5.34 -0.87 11.59
N ASP A 131 -6.03 -0.92 10.46
CA ASP A 131 -7.06 -1.93 10.18
C ASP A 131 -6.55 -2.94 9.15
N SER A 132 -6.88 -2.74 7.88
CA SER A 132 -6.64 -3.70 6.81
C SER A 132 -6.23 -3.02 5.50
N ILE A 133 -5.57 -3.79 4.63
CA ILE A 133 -5.14 -3.40 3.28
C ILE A 133 -6.00 -4.16 2.28
N LYS A 134 -6.77 -3.45 1.46
CA LYS A 134 -7.57 -4.04 0.39
C LYS A 134 -6.88 -3.80 -0.95
N ILE A 135 -6.35 -4.87 -1.54
CA ILE A 135 -5.78 -4.85 -2.89
C ILE A 135 -6.82 -5.47 -3.80
N ASN A 136 -7.64 -4.65 -4.47
CA ASN A 136 -8.63 -5.16 -5.40
C ASN A 136 -7.93 -5.75 -6.64
N ASN A 137 -8.66 -6.55 -7.40
CA ASN A 137 -8.15 -7.20 -8.61
C ASN A 137 -7.41 -6.21 -9.52
N GLU A 138 -6.18 -6.57 -9.91
CA GLU A 138 -5.28 -5.75 -10.73
C GLU A 138 -4.76 -4.45 -10.07
N GLY A 139 -5.04 -4.23 -8.77
CA GLY A 139 -4.30 -3.29 -7.93
C GLY A 139 -3.00 -3.91 -7.42
N LYS A 140 -2.01 -3.09 -7.07
CA LYS A 140 -0.66 -3.58 -6.70
C LYS A 140 -0.12 -2.95 -5.42
N PHE A 141 0.35 -3.78 -4.49
CA PHE A 141 1.20 -3.38 -3.37
C PHE A 141 2.62 -3.91 -3.58
N ILE A 142 3.58 -3.01 -3.78
CA ILE A 142 4.99 -3.35 -3.96
C ILE A 142 5.73 -3.14 -2.63
N ILE A 143 6.37 -4.20 -2.15
CA ILE A 143 7.31 -4.19 -1.04
C ILE A 143 8.71 -4.08 -1.65
N ASN A 144 9.28 -2.87 -1.59
CA ASN A 144 10.56 -2.50 -2.19
C ASN A 144 11.56 -2.04 -1.13
N THR A 145 11.51 -2.68 0.04
CA THR A 145 12.41 -2.40 1.16
C THR A 145 12.67 -3.70 1.92
N PRO A 146 13.90 -3.93 2.43
CA PRO A 146 14.19 -5.10 3.26
C PRO A 146 13.62 -4.97 4.69
N ARG A 147 12.85 -3.90 4.98
CA ARG A 147 12.30 -3.65 6.30
C ARG A 147 11.05 -4.50 6.59
N ALA A 148 10.65 -4.49 7.87
CA ALA A 148 9.58 -5.33 8.36
C ALA A 148 8.27 -5.03 7.62
N HIS A 149 7.69 -6.08 7.06
CA HIS A 149 6.46 -6.04 6.27
C HIS A 149 5.44 -7.11 6.71
N ALA A 150 5.81 -8.03 7.60
CA ALA A 150 4.93 -9.10 8.07
C ALA A 150 3.60 -8.53 8.59
N SER A 151 3.65 -7.54 9.48
CA SER A 151 2.44 -6.86 9.98
C SER A 151 1.57 -6.22 8.89
N ASN A 152 2.12 -5.86 7.73
CA ASN A 152 1.34 -5.39 6.58
C ASN A 152 0.70 -6.57 5.83
N ILE A 153 1.44 -7.66 5.63
CA ILE A 153 0.91 -8.89 5.01
C ILE A 153 -0.25 -9.47 5.83
N ASP A 154 -0.15 -9.47 7.16
CA ASP A 154 -1.20 -9.95 8.09
C ASP A 154 -2.51 -9.18 7.95
N ARG A 155 -2.44 -7.97 7.41
CA ARG A 155 -3.56 -7.04 7.25
C ARG A 155 -4.17 -7.08 5.86
N ILE A 156 -3.64 -7.90 4.94
CA ILE A 156 -4.19 -8.00 3.59
C ILE A 156 -5.54 -8.71 3.63
N SER A 157 -6.54 -8.07 3.02
CA SER A 157 -7.90 -8.57 2.97
C SER A 157 -8.07 -9.73 1.98
N ALA A 158 -8.72 -10.79 2.43
CA ALA A 158 -9.19 -11.90 1.60
C ALA A 158 -10.67 -11.77 1.18
N ALA A 159 -11.27 -10.58 1.30
CA ALA A 159 -12.64 -10.32 0.87
C ALA A 159 -12.84 -10.56 -0.65
N PRO A 160 -14.10 -10.76 -1.11
CA PRO A 160 -14.39 -10.85 -2.53
C PRO A 160 -13.87 -9.63 -3.32
N GLY A 161 -13.32 -9.89 -4.49
CA GLY A 161 -12.76 -8.86 -5.39
C GLY A 161 -11.27 -8.57 -5.17
N THR A 162 -10.59 -9.32 -4.29
CA THR A 162 -9.13 -9.21 -4.05
C THR A 162 -8.34 -10.44 -4.51
N GLU A 163 -9.00 -11.40 -5.19
CA GLU A 163 -8.40 -12.68 -5.63
C GLU A 163 -7.22 -12.50 -6.59
N LYS A 164 -7.20 -11.41 -7.36
CA LYS A 164 -6.15 -11.02 -8.31
C LYS A 164 -5.45 -9.72 -7.91
N GLY A 165 -5.59 -9.30 -6.64
CA GLY A 165 -4.79 -8.21 -6.09
C GLY A 165 -3.34 -8.64 -5.97
N ILE A 166 -2.41 -7.81 -6.45
CA ILE A 166 -1.00 -8.18 -6.59
C ILE A 166 -0.22 -7.72 -5.38
N VAL A 167 0.41 -8.66 -4.68
CA VAL A 167 1.53 -8.36 -3.78
C VAL A 167 2.82 -8.68 -4.51
N GLU A 168 3.66 -7.66 -4.67
CA GLU A 168 4.94 -7.78 -5.35
C GLU A 168 6.07 -7.57 -4.33
N PHE A 169 6.97 -8.54 -4.21
CA PHE A 169 8.25 -8.35 -3.55
C PHE A 169 9.29 -8.04 -4.62
N ASP A 170 9.88 -6.86 -4.53
CA ASP A 170 10.99 -6.43 -5.39
C ASP A 170 12.01 -5.71 -4.51
N ILE A 171 12.71 -6.45 -3.65
CA ILE A 171 13.49 -5.86 -2.56
C ILE A 171 14.93 -5.56 -3.03
N PRO A 172 15.50 -4.37 -2.75
CA PRO A 172 16.87 -4.03 -3.14
C PRO A 172 17.92 -4.64 -2.18
N ASP A 173 17.89 -5.96 -2.00
CA ASP A 173 18.78 -6.71 -1.11
C ASP A 173 19.13 -8.07 -1.74
N ALA A 174 20.31 -8.62 -1.42
CA ALA A 174 20.78 -9.86 -2.02
C ALA A 174 20.00 -11.10 -1.53
N SER A 175 19.47 -11.03 -0.31
CA SER A 175 18.71 -12.11 0.30
C SER A 175 17.72 -11.54 1.31
N THR A 176 16.48 -12.00 1.28
CA THR A 176 15.46 -11.54 2.21
C THR A 176 14.45 -12.63 2.54
N THR A 177 13.97 -12.63 3.78
CA THR A 177 12.91 -13.54 4.22
C THR A 177 11.56 -12.85 4.09
N ILE A 178 10.65 -13.47 3.36
CA ILE A 178 9.29 -12.96 3.16
C ILE A 178 8.28 -13.72 4.02
N SER A 179 7.27 -13.02 4.52
CA SER A 179 6.24 -13.63 5.39
C SER A 179 5.23 -14.41 4.57
N LEU A 180 5.28 -15.75 4.58
CA LEU A 180 4.31 -16.60 3.86
C LEU A 180 3.45 -17.49 4.76
N SER A 181 3.99 -18.01 5.87
CA SER A 181 3.29 -18.99 6.71
C SER A 181 1.94 -18.46 7.20
N GLY A 182 0.86 -19.22 6.92
CA GLY A 182 -0.50 -18.84 7.31
C GLY A 182 -1.10 -17.65 6.54
N ARG A 183 -0.47 -17.22 5.45
CA ARG A 183 -0.91 -16.05 4.68
C ARG A 183 -1.79 -16.42 3.48
N THR A 184 -2.69 -15.50 3.15
CA THR A 184 -3.51 -15.55 1.94
C THR A 184 -3.21 -14.36 1.05
N TYR A 185 -2.84 -14.64 -0.20
CA TYR A 185 -2.58 -13.65 -1.25
C TYR A 185 -3.67 -13.69 -2.32
N GLY A 186 -3.82 -12.59 -3.06
CA GLY A 186 -4.45 -12.62 -4.38
C GLY A 186 -3.50 -13.30 -5.36
N SER A 187 -2.69 -12.49 -6.04
CA SER A 187 -1.48 -12.91 -6.75
C SER A 187 -0.23 -12.57 -5.93
N LEU A 188 0.81 -13.39 -6.08
CA LEU A 188 2.12 -13.16 -5.48
C LEU A 188 3.17 -13.09 -6.60
N VAL A 189 3.93 -11.99 -6.63
CA VAL A 189 4.97 -11.76 -7.63
C VAL A 189 6.29 -11.53 -6.92
N LEU A 190 7.33 -12.25 -7.34
CA LEU A 190 8.68 -12.13 -6.82
C LEU A 190 9.59 -11.59 -7.92
N LYS A 191 10.23 -10.43 -7.69
CA LYS A 191 11.17 -9.81 -8.63
C LYS A 191 12.51 -9.50 -7.97
N SER A 192 13.52 -9.36 -8.82
CA SER A 192 14.87 -8.96 -8.46
C SER A 192 15.28 -7.63 -9.11
N THR A 193 14.33 -6.92 -9.72
CA THR A 193 14.58 -5.69 -10.51
C THR A 193 15.24 -4.61 -9.67
N ALA A 194 14.79 -4.41 -8.44
CA ALA A 194 15.36 -3.43 -7.52
C ALA A 194 16.78 -3.77 -7.05
N TRP A 195 17.13 -5.05 -7.00
CA TRP A 195 18.49 -5.50 -6.67
C TRP A 195 19.40 -5.51 -7.90
N GLY A 196 18.84 -5.78 -9.09
CA GLY A 196 19.54 -5.83 -10.36
C GLY A 196 20.47 -7.04 -10.55
N LYS A 197 20.42 -8.02 -9.64
CA LYS A 197 21.21 -9.26 -9.67
C LYS A 197 20.37 -10.42 -9.14
N THR A 198 20.96 -11.62 -9.09
CA THR A 198 20.33 -12.76 -8.42
C THR A 198 19.95 -12.41 -6.99
N LEU A 199 18.67 -12.55 -6.68
CA LEU A 199 18.08 -12.29 -5.38
C LEU A 199 17.53 -13.59 -4.79
N ASN A 200 17.80 -13.83 -3.51
CA ASN A 200 17.28 -14.99 -2.80
C ASN A 200 16.10 -14.59 -1.91
N TYR A 201 14.88 -14.98 -2.29
CA TYR A 201 13.75 -14.98 -1.38
C TYR A 201 13.76 -16.28 -0.59
N THR A 202 13.65 -16.15 0.73
CA THR A 202 13.48 -17.29 1.64
C THR A 202 12.14 -17.21 2.35
N ALA A 203 11.52 -18.35 2.63
CA ALA A 203 10.39 -18.40 3.54
C ALA A 203 10.32 -19.76 4.23
N ALA A 204 9.89 -19.75 5.48
CA ALA A 204 9.65 -20.95 6.25
C ALA A 204 8.32 -20.87 6.98
N GLY A 205 7.72 -22.02 7.28
CA GLY A 205 6.42 -22.04 7.92
C GLY A 205 5.86 -23.43 8.22
N THR A 206 4.96 -23.47 9.20
CA THR A 206 4.23 -24.68 9.60
C THR A 206 2.75 -24.59 9.29
N SER A 207 2.31 -23.54 8.59
CA SER A 207 0.91 -23.28 8.30
C SER A 207 0.69 -23.05 6.82
N LYS A 208 -0.43 -23.58 6.32
CA LYS A 208 -0.85 -23.47 4.94
C LYS A 208 -0.76 -22.04 4.39
N VAL A 209 -0.26 -21.93 3.17
CA VAL A 209 -0.26 -20.69 2.38
C VAL A 209 -1.29 -20.82 1.27
N ILE A 210 -2.05 -19.76 1.00
CA ILE A 210 -3.02 -19.73 -0.10
C ILE A 210 -2.69 -18.56 -1.04
N ILE A 211 -2.41 -18.86 -2.30
CA ILE A 211 -2.31 -17.89 -3.38
C ILE A 211 -3.56 -18.10 -4.25
N ARG A 212 -4.48 -17.13 -4.23
CA ARG A 212 -5.82 -17.28 -4.82
C ARG A 212 -5.84 -17.10 -6.35
N SER A 213 -4.79 -16.54 -6.93
CA SER A 213 -4.53 -16.51 -8.36
C SER A 213 -3.11 -17.01 -8.62
N ASP A 214 -2.25 -16.20 -9.23
CA ASP A 214 -0.98 -16.65 -9.79
C ASP A 214 0.20 -16.41 -8.85
N LEU A 215 1.17 -17.32 -8.90
CA LEU A 215 2.52 -17.13 -8.37
C LEU A 215 3.47 -16.93 -9.54
N GLU A 216 4.06 -15.74 -9.63
CA GLU A 216 5.09 -15.41 -10.61
C GLU A 216 6.45 -15.26 -9.92
N ILE A 217 7.43 -16.02 -10.40
CA ILE A 217 8.83 -15.94 -9.99
C ILE A 217 9.61 -15.36 -11.17
N GLY A 218 9.97 -14.08 -11.06
CA GLY A 218 10.67 -13.35 -12.11
C GLY A 218 12.10 -13.83 -12.33
N ASP A 219 12.72 -13.30 -13.37
CA ASP A 219 14.11 -13.61 -13.70
C ASP A 219 15.06 -13.29 -12.54
N SER A 220 16.13 -14.09 -12.45
CA SER A 220 17.16 -13.94 -11.42
C SER A 220 16.62 -13.98 -9.97
N VAL A 221 15.50 -14.66 -9.75
CA VAL A 221 14.96 -14.93 -8.41
C VAL A 221 15.18 -16.39 -8.04
N ASN A 222 15.86 -16.62 -6.92
CA ASN A 222 15.86 -17.91 -6.23
C ASN A 222 14.81 -17.87 -5.12
N PHE A 223 13.86 -18.80 -5.16
CA PHE A 223 12.82 -18.88 -4.13
C PHE A 223 12.98 -20.17 -3.30
N ASN A 224 13.53 -20.01 -2.10
CA ASN A 224 13.87 -21.11 -1.20
C ASN A 224 12.80 -21.27 -0.12
N LEU A 225 12.17 -22.45 -0.07
CA LEU A 225 11.05 -22.74 0.81
C LEU A 225 11.41 -23.85 1.81
N ASN A 226 11.14 -23.61 3.09
CA ASN A 226 11.22 -24.62 4.15
C ASN A 226 9.88 -24.72 4.89
N PHE A 227 8.96 -25.49 4.32
CA PHE A 227 7.58 -25.61 4.82
C PHE A 227 7.26 -27.04 5.26
N SER A 228 6.55 -27.16 6.38
CA SER A 228 6.00 -28.44 6.85
C SER A 228 4.51 -28.62 6.53
N ASP A 229 3.86 -27.61 5.94
CA ASP A 229 2.47 -27.63 5.49
C ASP A 229 2.41 -27.18 4.01
N SER A 230 1.22 -27.22 3.40
CA SER A 230 1.00 -27.02 1.98
C SER A 230 1.06 -25.56 1.55
N ILE A 231 1.58 -25.31 0.35
CA ILE A 231 1.42 -24.06 -0.38
C ILE A 231 0.42 -24.33 -1.51
N LEU A 232 -0.77 -23.74 -1.43
CA LEU A 232 -1.82 -23.90 -2.43
C LEU A 232 -1.82 -22.70 -3.38
N ILE A 233 -1.58 -22.96 -4.66
CA ILE A 233 -1.70 -22.00 -5.75
C ILE A 233 -2.95 -22.37 -6.54
N LYS A 234 -3.90 -21.44 -6.66
CA LYS A 234 -5.17 -21.68 -7.38
C LYS A 234 -5.10 -21.30 -8.87
N GLY A 235 -4.19 -20.41 -9.24
CA GLY A 235 -3.91 -20.03 -10.62
C GLY A 235 -2.63 -20.70 -11.13
N ASN A 236 -1.87 -19.98 -11.94
CA ASN A 236 -0.64 -20.47 -12.55
C ASN A 236 0.56 -20.30 -11.61
N LEU A 237 1.50 -21.25 -11.72
CA LEU A 237 2.87 -21.07 -11.27
C LEU A 237 3.74 -20.81 -12.50
N ALA A 238 4.31 -19.62 -12.59
CA ALA A 238 5.21 -19.23 -13.67
C ALA A 238 6.60 -18.88 -13.11
N GLN A 239 7.65 -19.33 -13.79
CA GLN A 239 9.03 -18.97 -13.49
C GLN A 239 9.74 -18.58 -14.78
N GLY A 240 10.37 -17.40 -14.79
CA GLY A 240 11.30 -16.99 -15.85
C GLY A 240 10.71 -16.83 -17.26
N TYR A 241 9.52 -16.23 -17.38
CA TYR A 241 9.00 -15.85 -18.69
C TYR A 241 9.32 -14.38 -18.99
N SER A 242 10.15 -14.20 -20.01
CA SER A 242 10.32 -12.95 -20.74
C SER A 242 9.07 -12.60 -21.54
#